data_AF-A0A7V9SBE8-F1
#
_entry.id   AF-A0A7V9SBE8-F1
#
_cell.length_a   1.000
_cell.length_b   1.000
_cell.length_c   1.000
_cell.angle_alpha   90.00
_cell.angle_beta   90.00
_cell.angle_gamma   90.00
#
_symmetry.space_group_name_H-M   'P 1'
#
loop_
_entity.id
_entity.type
_entity.pdbx_description
1 polymer ?
#
loop_
_entity_poly.entity_id
_entity_poly.type
_entity_poly.pdbx_seq_one_letter_code
_entity_poly.pdbx_strand_id
1 'polypeptide(L)' 'MSFTADIKPLFREEDRSAMDFAFDLWSYDDVKTNAALILERVADGTMPCDETWGDDKLQRLRTWIADGCPP' A
#
# COMPACT_ATOMS: atom_id res chain seq x y z
N MET A 1 -0.75 -10.91 -9.68
CA MET A 1 -1.39 -9.94 -8.77
C MET A 1 -1.65 -8.67 -9.55
N SER A 2 -2.71 -7.93 -9.26
CA SER A 2 -2.99 -6.61 -9.84
C SER A 2 -3.18 -5.58 -8.75
N PHE A 3 -2.87 -4.32 -9.04
CA PHE A 3 -3.09 -3.25 -8.09
C PHE A 3 -4.56 -3.19 -7.68
N THR A 4 -5.47 -3.21 -8.66
CA THR A 4 -6.90 -2.99 -8.40
C THR A 4 -7.54 -4.13 -7.59
N ALA A 5 -7.14 -5.38 -7.80
CA ALA A 5 -7.75 -6.53 -7.14
C ALA A 5 -7.04 -6.96 -5.85
N ASP A 6 -5.71 -6.82 -5.79
CA ASP A 6 -4.90 -7.36 -4.69
C ASP A 6 -4.36 -6.29 -3.74
N ILE A 7 -4.11 -5.06 -4.22
CA ILE A 7 -3.42 -4.00 -3.45
C ILE A 7 -4.37 -2.91 -2.99
N LYS A 8 -5.20 -2.36 -3.88
CA LYS A 8 -6.20 -1.34 -3.58
C LYS A 8 -7.11 -1.71 -2.41
N PRO A 9 -7.69 -2.94 -2.30
CA PRO A 9 -8.52 -3.29 -1.15
C PRO A 9 -7.74 -3.47 0.17
N LEU A 10 -6.40 -3.47 0.16
CA LEU A 10 -5.61 -3.46 1.39
C LEU A 10 -5.62 -2.09 2.06
N PHE A 11 -5.79 -1.02 1.27
CA PHE A 11 -5.91 0.35 1.75
C PHE A 11 -7.37 0.68 1.99
N ARG A 12 -7.73 0.93 3.24
CA ARG A 12 -9.07 1.37 3.61
C ARG A 12 -9.25 2.85 3.27
N GLU A 13 -10.50 3.29 3.26
CA GLU A 13 -10.83 4.71 3.09
C GLU A 13 -10.18 5.58 4.18
N GLU A 14 -10.09 5.09 5.41
CA GLU A 14 -9.40 5.76 6.52
C GLU A 14 -7.90 5.92 6.24
N ASP A 15 -7.23 4.86 5.76
CA ASP A 15 -5.81 4.90 5.40
C ASP A 15 -5.56 5.92 4.28
N ARG A 16 -6.46 5.94 3.28
CA ARG A 16 -6.41 6.90 2.18
C ARG A 16 -6.61 8.34 2.68
N SER A 17 -7.62 8.59 3.51
CA SER A 17 -7.90 9.91 4.07
C SER A 17 -6.73 10.41 4.93
N ALA A 18 -6.10 9.52 5.70
CA ALA A 18 -4.91 9.83 6.47
C ALA A 18 -3.70 10.18 5.59
N MET A 19 -3.64 9.69 4.33
CA MET A 19 -2.55 9.93 3.38
C MET A 19 -2.87 10.91 2.26
N ASP A 20 -4.11 11.40 2.17
CA ASP A 20 -4.59 12.29 1.10
C ASP A 20 -3.78 13.60 1.03
N PHE A 21 -3.14 13.98 2.14
CA PHE A 21 -2.22 15.13 2.19
C PHE A 21 -0.89 14.91 1.45
N ALA A 22 -0.50 13.65 1.20
CA ALA A 22 0.76 13.28 0.57
C ALA A 22 0.54 12.71 -0.85
N PHE A 23 -0.31 11.68 -0.98
CA PHE A 23 -0.66 11.04 -2.25
C PHE A 23 -1.85 10.08 -2.09
N ASP A 24 -2.49 9.71 -3.21
CA ASP A 24 -3.66 8.83 -3.17
C ASP A 24 -3.28 7.34 -3.15
N LEU A 25 -3.59 6.64 -2.05
CA LEU A 25 -3.37 5.20 -1.90
C LEU A 25 -4.26 4.33 -2.82
N TRP A 26 -5.24 4.92 -3.51
CA TRP A 26 -6.06 4.26 -4.52
C TRP A 26 -5.67 4.63 -5.96
N SER A 27 -4.70 5.53 -6.12
CA SER A 27 -4.10 5.87 -7.40
C SER A 27 -2.95 4.90 -7.68
N TYR A 28 -3.06 4.16 -8.78
CA TYR A 28 -2.01 3.23 -9.19
C TYR A 28 -0.67 3.93 -9.40
N ASP A 29 -0.68 5.09 -10.07
CA ASP A 29 0.54 5.86 -10.37
C ASP A 29 1.21 6.34 -9.08
N ASP A 30 0.43 6.83 -8.12
CA ASP A 30 0.95 7.29 -6.83
C ASP A 30 1.49 6.12 -6.00
N VAL A 31 0.74 5.02 -5.88
CA VAL A 31 1.18 3.84 -5.12
C VAL A 31 2.40 3.20 -5.77
N LYS A 32 2.44 3.10 -7.10
CA LYS A 32 3.60 2.57 -7.82
C LYS A 32 4.85 3.43 -7.60
N THR A 33 4.71 4.75 -7.68
CA THR A 33 5.81 5.69 -7.48
C THR A 33 6.34 5.62 -6.04
N ASN A 34 5.45 5.44 -5.07
CA ASN A 34 5.79 5.42 -3.65
C ASN A 34 5.87 4.00 -3.06
N ALA A 35 5.85 2.94 -3.88
CA ALA A 35 5.64 1.58 -3.40
C ALA A 35 6.69 1.12 -2.37
N ALA A 36 7.96 1.49 -2.60
CA ALA A 36 9.05 1.19 -1.68
C ALA A 36 8.90 1.93 -0.33
N LEU A 37 8.50 3.20 -0.36
CA LEU A 37 8.23 4.00 0.83
C LEU A 37 7.03 3.46 1.62
N ILE A 38 5.96 3.08 0.92
CA ILE A 38 4.78 2.47 1.54
C ILE A 38 5.20 1.17 2.23
N LEU A 39 5.93 0.29 1.54
CA LEU A 39 6.42 -0.97 2.11
C LEU A 39 7.28 -0.73 3.36
N GLU A 40 8.17 0.26 3.35
CA GLU A 40 8.98 0.61 4.52
C GLU A 40 8.10 1.06 5.69
N ARG A 41 7.13 1.95 5.46
CA ARG A 41 6.24 2.47 6.52
C ARG A 41 5.30 1.41 7.09
N VAL A 42 4.76 0.54 6.24
CA VAL A 42 3.92 -0.55 6.70
C VAL A 42 4.73 -1.63 7.43
N ALA A 43 5.98 -1.87 7.02
CA ALA A 43 6.87 -2.83 7.69
C ALA A 43 7.40 -2.30 9.03
N ASP A 44 7.61 -1.00 9.14
CA ASP A 44 7.98 -0.30 10.37
C ASP A 44 6.79 -0.20 11.36
N GLY A 45 5.57 -0.50 10.90
CA GLY A 45 4.36 -0.42 11.72
C GLY A 45 3.93 1.01 12.06
N THR A 46 4.55 2.02 11.42
CA THR A 46 4.14 3.42 11.55
C THR A 46 2.89 3.74 10.74
N MET A 47 2.53 2.86 9.79
CA MET A 47 1.30 2.91 9.02
C MET A 47 0.70 1.51 8.85
N PRO A 48 -0.62 1.35 8.80
CA PRO A 48 -1.64 2.33 9.21
C PRO A 48 -1.56 2.78 10.67
N CYS A 49 -2.07 3.98 10.95
CA CYS A 49 -2.02 4.64 12.27
C CYS A 49 -2.91 3.95 13.34
N ASP A 50 -3.85 3.11 12.90
CA ASP A 50 -4.87 2.46 13.72
C ASP A 50 -4.72 0.92 13.75
N GLU A 51 -4.37 0.29 12.64
CA GLU A 51 -4.16 -1.17 12.55
C GLU A 51 -2.94 -1.49 11.67
N THR A 52 -1.86 -1.94 12.30
CA THR A 52 -0.67 -2.42 11.60
C THR A 52 -1.04 -3.56 10.66
N TRP A 53 -0.51 -3.52 9.43
CA TRP A 53 -0.69 -4.61 8.49
C TRP A 53 -0.08 -5.91 9.01
N GLY A 54 -0.85 -7.00 8.99
CA GLY A 54 -0.32 -8.33 9.24
C GLY A 54 0.63 -8.78 8.12
N ASP A 55 1.47 -9.78 8.41
CA ASP A 55 2.45 -10.34 7.49
C ASP A 55 1.86 -10.70 6.11
N ASP A 56 0.61 -11.18 6.05
CA ASP A 56 -0.08 -11.48 4.79
C ASP A 56 -0.24 -10.26 3.88
N LYS A 57 -0.63 -9.09 4.43
CA LYS A 57 -0.84 -7.85 3.65
C LYS A 57 0.51 -7.30 3.19
N LEU A 58 1.51 -7.31 4.07
CA LEU A 58 2.90 -6.94 3.79
C LEU A 58 3.49 -7.80 2.68
N GLN A 59 3.30 -9.11 2.75
CA GLN A 59 3.80 -10.05 1.74
C GLN A 59 3.12 -9.85 0.38
N ARG A 60 1.82 -9.53 0.33
CA ARG A 60 1.14 -9.18 -0.93
C ARG A 60 1.73 -7.93 -1.57
N LEU A 61 1.90 -6.85 -0.80
CA LEU A 61 2.51 -5.62 -1.31
C LEU A 61 3.95 -5.87 -1.79
N ARG A 62 4.74 -6.61 -1.01
CA ARG A 62 6.11 -6.98 -1.39
C ARG A 62 6.16 -7.81 -2.67
N THR A 63 5.24 -8.76 -2.83
CA THR A 63 5.14 -9.60 -4.04
C THR A 63 4.76 -8.75 -5.24
N TRP A 64 3.77 -7.88 -5.10
CA TRP A 64 3.36 -6.97 -6.18
C TRP A 64 4.47 -6.02 -6.62
N ILE A 65 5.27 -5.49 -5.69
CA ILE A 65 6.46 -4.69 -5.99
C ILE A 65 7.49 -5.53 -6.74
N ALA A 66 7.74 -6.77 -6.29
CA ALA A 66 8.68 -7.69 -6.94
C ALA A 66 8.24 -8.10 -8.36
N ASP A 67 6.94 -8.21 -8.61
CA ASP A 67 6.33 -8.45 -9.93
C ASP A 67 6.40 -7.22 -10.87
N GLY A 68 6.93 -6.08 -10.41
CA GLY A 68 7.08 -4.87 -11.21
C GLY A 68 5.85 -3.95 -11.21
N CYS A 69 5.03 -4.03 -10.15
CA CYS A 69 3.83 -3.21 -9.95
C CYS A 69 2.81 -3.33 -11.11
N PRO A 70 2.26 -4.52 -11.39
CA PRO A 70 1.21 -4.70 -12.41
C PRO A 70 -0.10 -3.97 -12.01
N PRO A 71 -0.76 -3.26 -12.95
CA PRO A 71 -2.01 -2.52 -12.68
C PRO A 71 -3.22 -3.44 -12.37
#